data_AF-A0A0L0LAE5-F1
#
_entry.id   AF-A0A0L0LAE5-F1
#
_cell.length_a   1.000
_cell.length_b   1.000
_cell.length_c   1.000
_cell.angle_alpha   90.00
_cell.angle_beta   90.00
_cell.angle_gamma   90.00
#
_symmetry.space_group_name_H-M   'P 1'
#
loop_
_entity.id
_entity.type
_entity.pdbx_description
1 polymer ?
#
loop_
_entity_poly.entity_id
_entity_poly.type
_entity_poly.pdbx_seq_one_letter_code
_entity_poly.pdbx_strand_id
1 'polypeptide(L)'
;MHPLFRNICIAIGVLFAIIGLVFTAVFFAMQFGLLNVRGSIEARNSFFSGATTTSATSGIPAQPCLQEGMVRCQWDQTPEWNVVKGGLEKDRDVIIRVERETGIKGRMMAAAVMPEQIRFFTSNREVFKRYFEPLKILGSLSQFSLGVSGIKQETARQVEIYANDPASPFYPGAEASALIAYPEGIDRDAELFRRLTDEKDHYYSYLYTALFMKEVAAQWANAGFDIDENPEAIVTLFNIGFAKSIPNANPQVGGAPITAGGMTYAFGELGANFYRSGELLDIFPR
;
A
#
# COMPACT_ATOMS: atom_id res chain seq x y z
N MET A 1 3.47 14.12 65.07
CA MET A 1 4.05 13.63 63.79
C MET A 1 5.46 14.17 63.65
N HIS A 2 6.44 13.30 63.38
CA HIS A 2 7.83 13.68 63.22
C HIS A 2 7.98 14.65 62.02
N PRO A 3 8.73 15.77 62.14
CA PRO A 3 8.85 16.78 61.08
C PRO A 3 9.38 16.21 59.75
N LEU A 4 10.19 15.15 59.83
CA LEU A 4 10.68 14.39 58.69
C LEU A 4 9.55 13.73 57.88
N PHE A 5 8.55 13.15 58.55
CA PHE A 5 7.42 12.47 57.91
C PHE A 5 6.53 13.44 57.13
N ARG A 6 6.29 14.63 57.70
CA ARG A 6 5.54 15.70 57.03
C ARG A 6 6.22 16.17 55.74
N ASN A 7 7.54 16.34 55.77
CA ASN A 7 8.30 16.79 54.60
C ASN A 7 8.33 15.74 53.49
N ILE A 8 8.40 14.45 53.85
CA ILE A 8 8.31 13.33 52.89
C ILE A 8 6.93 13.29 52.22
N CYS A 9 5.85 13.42 52.99
CA CYS A 9 4.49 13.46 52.42
C CYS A 9 4.27 14.64 51.47
N ILE A 10 4.81 15.83 51.82
CA ILE A 10 4.74 17.01 50.94
C ILE A 10 5.54 16.77 49.66
N ALA A 11 6.76 16.24 49.76
CA ALA A 11 7.60 15.95 48.60
C ALA A 11 6.94 14.95 47.63
N ILE A 12 6.31 13.90 48.17
CA ILE A 12 5.54 12.93 47.38
C ILE A 12 4.34 13.61 46.72
N GLY A 13 3.58 14.43 47.45
CA GLY A 13 2.44 15.16 46.90
C GLY A 13 2.84 16.11 45.75
N VAL A 14 3.96 16.82 45.89
CA VAL A 14 4.50 17.69 44.84
C VAL A 14 4.94 16.88 43.62
N LEU A 15 5.58 15.73 43.81
CA LEU A 15 5.98 14.85 42.71
C LEU A 15 4.77 14.38 41.89
N PHE A 16 3.70 13.92 42.56
CA PHE A 16 2.46 13.51 41.89
C PHE A 16 1.78 14.67 41.17
N ALA A 17 1.80 15.88 41.75
CA ALA A 17 1.25 17.07 41.09
C ALA A 17 2.03 17.44 39.82
N ILE A 18 3.37 17.35 39.83
CA ILE A 18 4.22 17.60 38.66
C ILE A 18 3.95 16.57 37.57
N ILE A 19 3.89 15.28 37.95
CA ILE A 19 3.57 14.20 37.00
C ILE A 19 2.20 14.44 36.36
N GLY A 20 1.17 14.76 37.16
CA GLY A 20 -0.17 15.09 36.67
C GLY A 20 -0.19 16.30 35.73
N LEU A 21 0.59 17.34 36.02
CA LEU A 21 0.72 18.52 35.18
C LEU A 21 1.38 18.20 33.83
N VAL A 22 2.43 17.37 33.83
CA VAL A 22 3.09 16.89 32.61
C VAL A 22 2.12 16.07 31.76
N PHE A 23 1.39 15.12 32.34
CA PHE A 23 0.40 14.32 31.60
C PHE A 23 -0.75 15.17 31.05
N THR A 24 -1.21 16.16 31.81
CA THR A 24 -2.24 17.09 31.36
C THR A 24 -1.74 17.94 30.19
N ALA A 25 -0.51 18.46 30.27
CA ALA A 25 0.10 19.23 29.19
C ALA A 25 0.31 18.39 27.91
N VAL A 26 0.76 17.14 28.05
CA VAL A 26 0.88 16.20 26.92
C VAL A 26 -0.48 15.89 26.32
N PHE A 27 -1.51 15.67 27.14
CA PHE A 27 -2.88 15.45 26.67
C PHE A 27 -3.40 16.63 25.86
N PHE A 28 -3.23 17.86 26.34
CA PHE A 28 -3.62 19.06 25.58
C PHE A 28 -2.79 19.22 24.30
N ALA A 29 -1.49 18.93 24.33
CA ALA A 29 -0.63 19.00 23.15
C ALA A 29 -1.05 17.97 22.07
N MET A 30 -1.49 16.77 22.48
CA MET A 30 -2.09 15.79 21.57
C MET A 30 -3.47 16.26 21.06
N GLN A 31 -4.35 16.75 21.93
CA GLN A 31 -5.70 17.20 21.56
C GLN A 31 -5.70 18.34 20.53
N PHE A 32 -4.74 19.27 20.64
CA PHE A 32 -4.58 20.39 19.70
C PHE A 32 -3.64 20.08 18.53
N GLY A 33 -3.17 18.83 18.41
CA GLY A 33 -2.31 18.40 17.31
C GLY A 33 -0.93 19.06 17.30
N LEU A 34 -0.49 19.64 18.42
CA LEU A 34 0.84 20.26 18.56
C LEU A 34 1.98 19.22 18.46
N LEU A 35 1.66 17.94 18.66
CA LEU A 35 2.58 16.80 18.54
C LEU A 35 2.27 15.92 17.31
N ASN A 36 1.40 16.37 16.39
CA ASN A 36 1.10 15.58 15.20
C ASN A 36 2.29 15.57 14.23
N VAL A 37 2.84 14.38 14.02
CA VAL A 37 3.81 14.13 12.95
C VAL A 37 3.05 13.95 11.63
N ARG A 38 3.52 14.56 10.53
CA ARG A 38 2.95 14.33 9.20
C ARG A 38 2.94 12.83 8.89
N GLY A 39 1.79 12.30 8.47
CA GLY A 39 1.60 10.88 8.23
C GLY A 39 1.27 10.06 9.48
N SER A 40 0.90 10.68 10.61
CA SER A 40 0.55 9.93 11.81
C SER A 40 -0.60 8.94 11.54
N ILE A 41 -0.43 7.74 12.10
CA ILE A 41 -1.42 6.66 12.12
C ILE A 41 -2.80 7.18 12.55
N GLU A 42 -2.86 8.21 13.38
CA GLU A 42 -4.09 8.79 13.92
C GLU A 42 -4.87 9.65 12.92
N ALA A 43 -4.20 10.41 12.04
CA ALA A 43 -4.87 11.11 10.94
C ALA A 43 -5.53 10.12 9.97
N ARG A 44 -4.84 9.02 9.66
CA ARG A 44 -5.40 7.93 8.86
C ARG A 44 -6.51 7.18 9.60
N ASN A 45 -6.28 6.80 10.86
CA ASN A 45 -7.25 6.05 11.64
C ASN A 45 -8.50 6.88 11.91
N SER A 46 -8.41 8.20 12.11
CA SER A 46 -9.59 9.07 12.29
C SER A 46 -10.44 9.19 11.01
N PHE A 47 -9.82 9.17 9.82
CA PHE A 47 -10.53 9.03 8.54
C PHE A 47 -11.37 7.73 8.49
N PHE A 48 -10.85 6.64 9.05
CA PHE A 48 -11.54 5.33 9.08
C PHE A 48 -12.45 5.09 10.31
N SER A 49 -12.18 5.71 11.46
CA SER A 49 -12.88 5.47 12.74
C SER A 49 -14.30 6.05 12.74
N GLY A 50 -14.57 7.03 11.88
CA GLY A 50 -15.94 7.55 11.66
C GLY A 50 -16.84 6.60 10.86
N ALA A 51 -16.31 5.49 10.32
CA ALA A 51 -17.04 4.53 9.48
C ALA A 51 -17.34 3.20 10.20
N THR A 52 -16.84 2.98 11.42
CA THR A 52 -16.96 1.68 12.12
C THR A 52 -18.22 1.57 12.99
N THR A 53 -19.08 2.60 13.05
CA THR A 53 -20.22 2.63 13.97
C THR A 53 -21.54 2.10 13.40
N THR A 54 -21.51 1.20 12.41
CA THR A 54 -22.69 0.41 11.99
C THR A 54 -22.30 -0.91 11.32
N SER A 55 -21.56 -1.77 12.02
CA SER A 55 -21.36 -3.16 11.59
C SER A 55 -22.47 -4.05 12.11
N ALA A 56 -23.57 -4.13 11.36
CA ALA A 56 -24.39 -5.34 11.33
C ALA A 56 -23.96 -6.15 10.10
N THR A 57 -23.28 -7.27 10.36
CA THR A 57 -23.04 -8.39 9.45
C THR A 57 -24.28 -8.77 8.68
N SER A 58 -24.33 -8.45 7.39
CA SER A 58 -25.16 -9.09 6.35
C SER A 58 -24.61 -8.65 4.99
N GLY A 59 -24.30 -9.61 4.12
CA GLY A 59 -23.62 -9.39 2.84
C GLY A 59 -24.25 -8.27 2.02
N ILE A 60 -23.62 -7.10 2.00
CA ILE A 60 -23.90 -6.07 1.02
C ILE A 60 -23.34 -6.61 -0.29
N PRO A 61 -24.18 -7.00 -1.28
CA PRO A 61 -23.67 -7.37 -2.59
C PRO A 61 -22.90 -6.18 -3.15
N ALA A 62 -21.71 -6.44 -3.72
CA ALA A 62 -21.02 -5.47 -4.56
C ALA A 62 -22.07 -4.83 -5.50
N GLN A 63 -22.14 -3.49 -5.59
CA GLN A 63 -23.15 -2.89 -6.44
C GLN A 63 -22.99 -3.48 -7.84
N PRO A 64 -24.09 -4.02 -8.41
CA PRO A 64 -23.97 -4.70 -9.66
C PRO A 64 -23.77 -3.65 -10.73
N CYS A 65 -22.53 -3.58 -11.23
CA CYS A 65 -22.21 -3.08 -12.54
C CYS A 65 -22.55 -1.60 -12.79
N LEU A 66 -21.97 -1.02 -13.82
CA LEU A 66 -22.36 0.33 -14.25
C LEU A 66 -23.73 0.37 -14.92
N GLN A 67 -24.22 -0.78 -15.39
CA GLN A 67 -25.48 -0.91 -16.11
C GLN A 67 -26.56 -1.53 -15.21
N GLU A 68 -27.70 -0.85 -15.11
CA GLU A 68 -28.85 -1.30 -14.31
C GLU A 68 -29.39 -2.66 -14.79
N GLY A 69 -29.76 -3.52 -13.84
CA GLY A 69 -30.37 -4.83 -14.13
C GLY A 69 -29.38 -5.98 -14.37
N MET A 70 -28.06 -5.71 -14.45
CA MET A 70 -27.07 -6.78 -14.40
C MET A 70 -26.95 -7.34 -12.97
N VAL A 71 -26.65 -8.64 -12.86
CA VAL A 71 -26.34 -9.30 -11.57
C VAL A 71 -24.84 -9.56 -11.44
N ARG A 72 -24.14 -9.70 -12.57
CA ARG A 72 -22.69 -9.87 -12.68
C ARG A 72 -22.14 -9.16 -13.89
N CYS A 73 -20.90 -8.70 -13.80
CA CYS A 73 -20.16 -8.03 -14.87
C CYS A 73 -18.67 -8.20 -14.67
N GLN A 74 -17.91 -7.91 -15.72
CA GLN A 74 -16.46 -7.91 -15.65
C GLN A 74 -15.96 -6.80 -14.72
N TRP A 75 -14.75 -7.00 -14.17
CA TRP A 75 -14.12 -6.07 -13.24
C TRP A 75 -14.03 -4.64 -13.81
N ASP A 76 -13.82 -4.49 -15.12
CA ASP A 76 -13.72 -3.22 -15.85
C ASP A 76 -15.07 -2.51 -16.07
N GLN A 77 -16.17 -3.16 -15.69
CA GLN A 77 -17.53 -2.61 -15.73
C GLN A 77 -18.04 -2.23 -14.34
N THR A 78 -17.15 -2.16 -13.35
CA THR A 78 -17.48 -1.85 -11.96
C THR A 78 -17.25 -0.37 -11.63
N PRO A 79 -18.02 0.21 -10.70
CA PRO A 79 -17.74 1.54 -10.16
C PRO A 79 -16.33 1.66 -9.54
N GLU A 80 -15.85 0.59 -8.91
CA GLU A 80 -14.52 0.48 -8.31
C GLU A 80 -13.44 0.68 -9.37
N TRP A 81 -13.55 0.00 -10.52
CA TRP A 81 -12.62 0.19 -11.62
C TRP A 81 -12.58 1.64 -12.10
N ASN A 82 -13.72 2.32 -12.25
CA ASN A 82 -13.73 3.73 -12.64
C ASN A 82 -12.98 4.64 -11.66
N VAL A 83 -12.94 4.29 -10.38
CA VAL A 83 -12.14 5.02 -9.38
C VAL A 83 -10.66 4.67 -9.50
N VAL A 84 -10.32 3.39 -9.64
CA VAL A 84 -8.94 2.96 -9.87
C VAL A 84 -8.37 3.62 -11.13
N LYS A 85 -9.12 3.62 -12.23
CA LYS A 85 -8.76 4.25 -13.49
C LYS A 85 -8.42 5.72 -13.30
N GLY A 86 -9.32 6.51 -12.71
CA GLY A 86 -9.08 7.93 -12.48
C GLY A 86 -7.93 8.21 -11.50
N GLY A 87 -7.69 7.31 -10.54
CA GLY A 87 -6.51 7.38 -9.66
C GLY A 87 -5.20 7.12 -10.40
N LEU A 88 -5.14 6.07 -11.22
CA LEU A 88 -3.98 5.77 -12.06
C LEU A 88 -3.71 6.87 -13.11
N GLU A 89 -4.75 7.49 -13.67
CA GLU A 89 -4.62 8.63 -14.58
C GLU A 89 -3.99 9.85 -13.88
N LYS A 90 -4.33 10.11 -12.61
CA LYS A 90 -3.72 11.19 -11.82
C LYS A 90 -2.27 10.90 -11.46
N ASP A 91 -1.96 9.63 -11.19
CA ASP A 91 -0.60 9.19 -10.85
C ASP A 91 0.27 8.93 -12.09
N ARG A 92 -0.23 9.18 -13.31
CA ARG A 92 0.46 8.93 -14.58
C ARG A 92 1.91 9.41 -14.58
N ASP A 93 2.14 10.67 -14.23
CA ASP A 93 3.47 11.27 -14.34
C ASP A 93 4.45 10.65 -13.32
N VAL A 94 3.95 10.26 -12.14
CA VAL A 94 4.70 9.55 -11.12
C VAL A 94 5.06 8.14 -11.59
N ILE A 95 4.10 7.41 -12.14
CA ILE A 95 4.31 6.05 -12.66
C ILE A 95 5.32 6.08 -13.83
N ILE A 96 5.17 7.01 -14.77
CA ILE A 96 6.11 7.18 -15.90
C ILE A 96 7.51 7.53 -15.39
N ARG A 97 7.61 8.36 -14.35
CA ARG A 97 8.90 8.65 -13.73
C ARG A 97 9.55 7.38 -13.17
N VAL A 98 8.82 6.57 -12.40
CA VAL A 98 9.33 5.32 -11.84
C VAL A 98 9.70 4.33 -12.96
N GLU A 99 8.92 4.25 -14.03
CA GLU A 99 9.27 3.43 -15.20
C GLU A 99 10.62 3.82 -15.79
N ARG A 100 10.90 5.11 -15.97
CA ARG A 100 12.19 5.56 -16.50
C ARG A 100 13.36 5.27 -15.57
N GLU A 101 13.16 5.39 -14.26
CA GLU A 101 14.21 5.21 -13.26
C GLU A 101 14.50 3.72 -12.98
N THR A 102 13.50 2.84 -13.13
CA THR A 102 13.63 1.42 -12.77
C THR A 102 13.69 0.48 -13.97
N GLY A 103 13.13 0.89 -15.12
CA GLY A 103 12.92 0.06 -16.30
C GLY A 103 11.64 -0.80 -16.24
N ILE A 104 10.92 -0.83 -15.11
CA ILE A 104 9.67 -1.59 -14.99
C ILE A 104 8.54 -0.81 -15.64
N LYS A 105 7.82 -1.44 -16.57
CA LYS A 105 6.70 -0.83 -17.27
C LYS A 105 5.63 -0.32 -16.31
N GLY A 106 5.16 0.90 -16.52
CA GLY A 106 4.05 1.50 -15.76
C GLY A 106 2.82 0.60 -15.75
N ARG A 107 2.59 -0.14 -16.83
CA ARG A 107 1.51 -1.11 -16.95
C ARG A 107 1.66 -2.32 -16.02
N MET A 108 2.88 -2.80 -15.80
CA MET A 108 3.14 -3.89 -14.86
C MET A 108 2.92 -3.40 -13.42
N MET A 109 3.38 -2.20 -13.07
CA MET A 109 3.09 -1.56 -11.78
C MET A 109 1.58 -1.40 -11.56
N ALA A 110 0.86 -0.85 -12.54
CA ALA A 110 -0.59 -0.68 -12.47
C ALA A 110 -1.34 -2.02 -12.35
N ALA A 111 -0.83 -3.10 -12.96
CA ALA A 111 -1.38 -4.45 -12.84
C ALA A 111 -1.30 -5.02 -11.41
N ALA A 112 -0.32 -4.60 -10.61
CA ALA A 112 -0.26 -4.95 -9.19
C ALA A 112 -1.12 -4.02 -8.31
N VAL A 113 -1.22 -2.74 -8.66
CA VAL A 113 -2.02 -1.76 -7.90
C VAL A 113 -3.52 -1.99 -8.07
N MET A 114 -3.98 -2.30 -9.28
CA MET A 114 -5.40 -2.40 -9.58
C MET A 114 -6.13 -3.42 -8.68
N PRO A 115 -5.66 -4.67 -8.53
CA PRO A 115 -6.34 -5.66 -7.69
C PRO A 115 -6.38 -5.24 -6.21
N GLU A 116 -5.33 -4.60 -5.70
CA GLU A 116 -5.30 -4.06 -4.33
C GLU A 116 -6.37 -3.00 -4.09
N GLN A 117 -6.48 -2.05 -5.02
CA GLN A 117 -7.44 -0.96 -4.90
C GLN A 117 -8.88 -1.45 -5.04
N ILE A 118 -9.15 -2.38 -5.96
CA ILE A 118 -10.46 -3.03 -6.06
C ILE A 118 -10.80 -3.78 -4.77
N ARG A 119 -9.86 -4.57 -4.21
CA ARG A 119 -10.07 -5.26 -2.93
C ARG A 119 -10.39 -4.30 -1.79
N PHE A 120 -9.70 -3.16 -1.75
CA PHE A 120 -9.92 -2.15 -0.73
C PHE A 120 -11.30 -1.49 -0.85
N PHE A 121 -11.69 -1.07 -2.06
CA PHE A 121 -12.97 -0.40 -2.29
C PHE A 121 -14.19 -1.32 -2.10
N THR A 122 -14.04 -2.61 -2.42
CA THR A 122 -15.10 -3.60 -2.19
C THR A 122 -15.26 -3.92 -0.71
N SER A 123 -14.17 -3.92 0.06
CA SER A 123 -14.20 -4.18 1.50
C SER A 123 -14.62 -2.96 2.34
N ASN A 124 -14.45 -1.73 1.82
CA ASN A 124 -14.72 -0.47 2.53
C ASN A 124 -15.82 0.35 1.82
N ARG A 125 -17.00 -0.25 1.60
CA ARG A 125 -18.01 0.30 0.68
C ARG A 125 -18.53 1.69 1.05
N GLU A 126 -18.81 1.93 2.34
CA GLU A 126 -19.32 3.22 2.80
C GLU A 126 -18.30 4.35 2.58
N VAL A 127 -17.04 4.08 2.93
CA VAL A 127 -15.92 5.00 2.72
C VAL A 127 -15.68 5.23 1.23
N PHE A 128 -15.75 4.17 0.43
CA PHE A 128 -15.68 4.25 -1.03
C PHE A 128 -16.70 5.23 -1.60
N LYS A 129 -17.98 5.06 -1.25
CA LYS A 129 -19.07 5.92 -1.76
C LYS A 129 -18.96 7.36 -1.32
N ARG A 130 -18.53 7.59 -0.09
CA ARG A 130 -18.49 8.94 0.49
C ARG A 130 -17.31 9.77 -0.01
N TYR A 131 -16.15 9.14 -0.25
CA TYR A 131 -14.89 9.86 -0.46
C TYR A 131 -14.19 9.49 -1.77
N PHE A 132 -14.02 8.20 -2.06
CA PHE A 132 -13.21 7.74 -3.19
C PHE A 132 -13.93 7.86 -4.53
N GLU A 133 -15.22 7.52 -4.57
CA GLU A 133 -16.03 7.56 -5.79
C GLU A 133 -16.20 8.96 -6.38
N PRO A 134 -16.55 10.01 -5.59
CA PRO A 134 -16.66 11.36 -6.10
C PRO A 134 -15.32 11.96 -6.53
N LEU A 135 -14.25 11.63 -5.80
CA LEU A 135 -12.94 12.26 -6.01
C LEU A 135 -12.09 11.53 -7.05
N LYS A 136 -12.37 10.27 -7.39
CA LYS A 136 -11.56 9.45 -8.30
C LYS A 136 -10.08 9.42 -7.88
N ILE A 137 -9.82 8.99 -6.65
CA ILE A 137 -8.47 8.91 -6.08
C ILE A 137 -8.22 7.49 -5.55
N LEU A 138 -6.95 7.08 -5.52
CA LEU A 138 -6.55 5.82 -4.90
C LEU A 138 -6.59 5.94 -3.37
N GLY A 139 -6.84 4.82 -2.70
CA GLY A 139 -6.80 4.72 -1.25
C GLY A 139 -5.42 4.34 -0.75
N SER A 140 -4.92 5.08 0.24
CA SER A 140 -3.82 4.61 1.09
C SER A 140 -4.34 3.49 1.99
N LEU A 141 -3.66 2.34 1.96
CA LEU A 141 -4.11 1.13 2.63
C LEU A 141 -3.80 1.15 4.15
N SER A 142 -4.25 0.09 4.85
CA SER A 142 -4.28 -0.01 6.32
C SER A 142 -2.89 0.02 7.00
N GLN A 143 -2.84 -0.12 8.34
CA GLN A 143 -1.56 -0.21 9.06
C GLN A 143 -0.66 -1.37 8.59
N PHE A 144 -1.24 -2.42 7.99
CA PHE A 144 -0.52 -3.63 7.59
C PHE A 144 -0.10 -3.65 6.11
N SER A 145 -0.64 -2.74 5.30
CA SER A 145 -0.38 -2.63 3.86
C SER A 145 -0.37 -1.15 3.51
N LEU A 146 0.75 -0.63 3.02
CA LEU A 146 1.00 0.81 2.93
C LEU A 146 0.88 1.33 1.48
N GLY A 147 0.53 2.60 1.36
CA GLY A 147 0.43 3.28 0.07
C GLY A 147 -0.69 2.76 -0.82
N VAL A 148 -0.58 3.05 -2.11
CA VAL A 148 -1.58 2.67 -3.12
C VAL A 148 -1.40 1.24 -3.62
N SER A 149 -0.20 0.68 -3.49
CA SER A 149 0.12 -0.70 -3.89
C SER A 149 0.01 -1.72 -2.76
N GLY A 150 -0.19 -1.29 -1.52
CA GLY A 150 -0.44 -2.19 -0.39
C GLY A 150 0.77 -2.98 0.09
N ILE A 151 1.98 -2.55 -0.29
CA ILE A 151 3.21 -3.20 0.15
C ILE A 151 3.33 -3.13 1.67
N LYS A 152 3.71 -4.24 2.29
CA LYS A 152 3.94 -4.28 3.75
C LYS A 152 5.27 -3.61 4.08
N GLN A 153 5.37 -3.01 5.26
CA GLN A 153 6.63 -2.39 5.68
C GLN A 153 7.77 -3.41 5.75
N GLU A 154 7.51 -4.63 6.23
CA GLU A 154 8.50 -5.72 6.26
C GLU A 154 8.94 -6.12 4.85
N THR A 155 8.02 -6.15 3.89
CA THR A 155 8.35 -6.43 2.48
C THR A 155 9.19 -5.31 1.90
N ALA A 156 8.87 -4.05 2.19
CA ALA A 156 9.66 -2.91 1.75
C ALA A 156 11.07 -2.91 2.36
N ARG A 157 11.23 -3.26 3.64
CA ARG A 157 12.56 -3.47 4.25
C ARG A 157 13.33 -4.58 3.53
N GLN A 158 12.66 -5.66 3.14
CA GLN A 158 13.29 -6.74 2.40
C GLN A 158 13.78 -6.30 1.01
N VAL A 159 13.02 -5.44 0.33
CA VAL A 159 13.46 -4.76 -0.91
C VAL A 159 14.74 -3.97 -0.66
N GLU A 160 14.81 -3.20 0.42
CA GLU A 160 16.06 -2.46 0.72
C GLU A 160 17.25 -3.37 0.93
N ILE A 161 17.06 -4.50 1.62
CA ILE A 161 18.13 -5.48 1.84
C ILE A 161 18.63 -6.01 0.50
N TYR A 162 17.72 -6.45 -0.39
CA TYR A 162 18.10 -7.04 -1.67
C TYR A 162 18.67 -6.01 -2.65
N ALA A 163 18.11 -4.80 -2.73
CA ALA A 163 18.65 -3.70 -3.54
C ALA A 163 20.08 -3.28 -3.15
N ASN A 164 20.49 -3.55 -1.91
CA ASN A 164 21.84 -3.23 -1.39
C ASN A 164 22.79 -4.44 -1.31
N ASP A 165 22.36 -5.64 -1.75
CA ASP A 165 23.16 -6.86 -1.66
C ASP A 165 23.46 -7.44 -3.06
N PRO A 166 24.62 -7.13 -3.66
CA PRO A 166 25.03 -7.69 -4.95
C PRO A 166 25.18 -9.22 -4.99
N ALA A 167 25.28 -9.88 -3.83
CA ALA A 167 25.34 -11.34 -3.75
C ALA A 167 23.97 -12.00 -3.65
N SER A 168 22.91 -11.22 -3.44
CA SER A 168 21.54 -11.72 -3.39
C SER A 168 21.10 -12.24 -4.76
N PRO A 169 20.42 -13.41 -4.84
CA PRO A 169 19.80 -13.84 -6.09
C PRO A 169 18.72 -12.85 -6.56
N PHE A 170 18.16 -12.04 -5.65
CA PHE A 170 17.19 -11.00 -5.92
C PHE A 170 17.82 -9.66 -6.33
N TYR A 171 19.15 -9.56 -6.46
CA TYR A 171 19.79 -8.26 -6.69
C TYR A 171 19.29 -7.59 -7.98
N PRO A 172 18.64 -6.41 -7.91
CA PRO A 172 17.99 -5.77 -9.05
C PRO A 172 18.95 -4.89 -9.88
N GLY A 173 20.24 -4.87 -9.53
CA GLY A 173 21.28 -4.05 -10.17
C GLY A 173 21.68 -2.82 -9.35
N ALA A 174 22.82 -2.23 -9.73
CA ALA A 174 23.50 -1.20 -8.94
C ALA A 174 22.70 0.09 -8.74
N GLU A 175 21.86 0.45 -9.71
CA GLU A 175 21.10 1.71 -9.66
C GLU A 175 19.99 1.70 -8.60
N ALA A 176 19.50 0.53 -8.21
CA ALA A 176 18.39 0.42 -7.25
C ALA A 176 18.73 1.04 -5.89
N SER A 177 19.93 0.79 -5.37
CA SER A 177 20.37 1.29 -4.05
C SER A 177 20.36 2.82 -3.97
N ALA A 178 20.67 3.52 -5.07
CA ALA A 178 20.67 4.98 -5.14
C ALA A 178 19.25 5.56 -5.06
N LEU A 179 18.25 4.89 -5.65
CA LEU A 179 16.87 5.35 -5.68
C LEU A 179 16.20 5.34 -4.30
N ILE A 180 16.63 4.46 -3.40
CA ILE A 180 16.07 4.29 -2.06
C ILE A 180 17.00 4.81 -0.94
N ALA A 181 18.11 5.45 -1.30
CA ALA A 181 19.08 5.95 -0.33
C ALA A 181 18.45 6.88 0.71
N TYR A 182 18.93 6.78 1.95
CA TYR A 182 18.46 7.60 3.06
C TYR A 182 19.41 8.78 3.30
N PRO A 183 18.89 9.95 3.69
CA PRO A 183 19.71 11.00 4.30
C PRO A 183 20.46 10.47 5.53
N GLU A 184 21.63 11.04 5.81
CA GLU A 184 22.41 10.68 7.00
C GLU A 184 21.67 11.07 8.29
N GLY A 185 21.75 10.22 9.32
CA GLY A 185 21.21 10.50 10.65
C GLY A 185 19.68 10.37 10.79
N ILE A 186 18.96 9.84 9.80
CA ILE A 186 17.51 9.66 9.88
C ILE A 186 17.12 8.30 10.46
N ASP A 187 15.99 8.27 11.18
CA ASP A 187 15.31 7.03 11.53
C ASP A 187 14.72 6.40 10.26
N ARG A 188 15.34 5.32 9.80
CA ARG A 188 14.97 4.65 8.55
C ARG A 188 13.58 4.04 8.60
N ASP A 189 13.14 3.52 9.73
CA ASP A 189 11.82 2.88 9.83
C ASP A 189 10.71 3.92 9.76
N ALA A 190 10.89 5.05 10.45
CA ALA A 190 9.96 6.17 10.39
C ALA A 190 9.93 6.80 8.99
N GLU A 191 11.10 6.99 8.36
CA GLU A 191 11.20 7.55 7.02
C GLU A 191 10.63 6.60 5.95
N LEU A 192 10.89 5.29 6.05
CA LEU A 192 10.29 4.29 5.16
C LEU A 192 8.78 4.33 5.23
N PHE A 193 8.23 4.34 6.46
CA PHE A 193 6.80 4.47 6.66
C PHE A 193 6.26 5.75 5.99
N ARG A 194 6.90 6.90 6.26
CA ARG A 194 6.51 8.19 5.70
C ARG A 194 6.53 8.19 4.16
N ARG A 195 7.57 7.62 3.56
CA ARG A 195 7.72 7.45 2.10
C ARG A 195 6.56 6.66 1.52
N LEU A 196 6.23 5.53 2.13
CA LEU A 196 5.19 4.63 1.63
C LEU A 196 3.76 5.17 1.85
N THR A 197 3.55 6.04 2.84
CA THR A 197 2.23 6.57 3.20
C THR A 197 2.00 8.02 2.78
N ASP A 198 2.84 8.60 1.92
CA ASP A 198 2.65 9.97 1.47
C ASP A 198 1.39 10.08 0.58
N GLU A 199 0.36 10.77 1.07
CA GLU A 199 -0.93 10.92 0.39
C GLU A 199 -0.89 11.90 -0.79
N LYS A 200 0.19 12.67 -0.95
CA LYS A 200 0.32 13.69 -1.99
C LYS A 200 1.28 13.29 -3.08
N ASP A 201 2.22 12.41 -2.77
CA ASP A 201 3.22 11.91 -3.71
C ASP A 201 3.39 10.40 -3.54
N HIS A 202 2.74 9.63 -4.42
CA HIS A 202 2.79 8.18 -4.42
C HIS A 202 4.11 7.61 -4.98
N TYR A 203 5.11 8.45 -5.27
CA TYR A 203 6.38 8.04 -5.87
C TYR A 203 7.00 6.81 -5.20
N TYR A 204 7.16 6.83 -3.87
CA TYR A 204 7.77 5.70 -3.18
C TYR A 204 6.87 4.46 -3.13
N SER A 205 5.54 4.62 -3.13
CA SER A 205 4.65 3.45 -3.25
C SER A 205 4.87 2.74 -4.59
N TYR A 206 5.00 3.48 -5.70
CA TYR A 206 5.30 2.92 -7.00
C TYR A 206 6.75 2.43 -7.12
N LEU A 207 7.72 3.17 -6.58
CA LEU A 207 9.13 2.80 -6.62
C LEU A 207 9.38 1.45 -5.92
N TYR A 208 8.87 1.26 -4.70
CA TYR A 208 9.03 -0.02 -4.01
C TYR A 208 8.27 -1.16 -4.67
N THR A 209 7.16 -0.85 -5.37
CA THR A 209 6.45 -1.83 -6.20
C THR A 209 7.32 -2.28 -7.37
N ALA A 210 7.91 -1.33 -8.10
CA ALA A 210 8.81 -1.61 -9.22
C ALA A 210 10.07 -2.36 -8.77
N LEU A 211 10.69 -1.94 -7.66
CA LEU A 211 11.88 -2.62 -7.14
C LEU A 211 11.57 -4.06 -6.73
N PHE A 212 10.45 -4.31 -6.02
CA PHE A 212 10.02 -5.67 -5.73
C PHE A 212 9.89 -6.52 -7.02
N MET A 213 9.23 -5.99 -8.05
CA MET A 213 9.04 -6.71 -9.32
C MET A 213 10.38 -7.02 -9.98
N LYS A 214 11.29 -6.05 -9.99
CA LYS A 214 12.64 -6.19 -10.55
C LYS A 214 13.47 -7.22 -9.80
N GLU A 215 13.37 -7.25 -8.47
CA GLU A 215 14.08 -8.21 -7.62
C GLU A 215 13.59 -9.64 -7.83
N VAL A 216 12.28 -9.83 -7.88
CA VAL A 216 11.68 -11.13 -8.18
C VAL A 216 12.06 -11.59 -9.58
N ALA A 217 11.97 -10.71 -10.58
CA ALA A 217 12.35 -11.08 -11.93
C ALA A 217 13.84 -11.41 -12.05
N ALA A 218 14.73 -10.68 -11.36
CA ALA A 218 16.16 -11.00 -11.29
C ALA A 218 16.40 -12.39 -10.71
N GLN A 219 15.72 -12.76 -9.62
CA GLN A 219 15.82 -14.10 -9.03
C GLN A 219 15.42 -15.21 -10.02
N TRP A 220 14.34 -14.98 -10.77
CA TRP A 220 13.81 -15.93 -11.73
C TRP A 220 14.68 -16.05 -12.99
N ALA A 221 15.17 -14.93 -13.52
CA ALA A 221 16.12 -14.89 -14.62
C ALA A 221 17.44 -15.60 -14.27
N ASN A 222 17.98 -15.35 -13.08
CA ASN A 222 19.18 -16.02 -12.56
C ASN A 222 19.01 -17.54 -12.43
N ALA A 223 17.78 -18.01 -12.23
CA ALA A 223 17.44 -19.44 -12.18
C ALA A 223 17.09 -20.04 -13.56
N GLY A 224 17.15 -19.26 -14.64
CA GLY A 224 16.85 -19.70 -16.01
C GLY A 224 15.36 -19.72 -16.37
N PHE A 225 14.52 -19.04 -15.59
CA PHE A 225 13.07 -18.97 -15.79
C PHE A 225 12.60 -17.52 -15.92
N ASP A 226 12.98 -16.81 -16.97
CA ASP A 226 12.63 -15.40 -17.13
C ASP A 226 11.09 -15.17 -17.09
N ILE A 227 10.66 -14.19 -16.28
CA ILE A 227 9.27 -13.81 -16.08
C ILE A 227 9.03 -12.30 -16.28
N ASP A 228 10.00 -11.55 -16.81
CA ASP A 228 9.89 -10.08 -16.97
C ASP A 228 8.59 -9.64 -17.68
N GLU A 229 8.15 -10.42 -18.66
CA GLU A 229 6.92 -10.17 -19.44
C GLU A 229 5.71 -11.02 -19.00
N ASN A 230 5.81 -11.73 -17.87
CA ASN A 230 4.76 -12.61 -17.35
C ASN A 230 3.98 -11.94 -16.20
N PRO A 231 2.88 -11.22 -16.51
CA PRO A 231 2.12 -10.49 -15.49
C PRO A 231 1.46 -11.42 -14.47
N GLU A 232 1.05 -12.63 -14.85
CA GLU A 232 0.51 -13.58 -13.87
C GLU A 232 1.53 -13.91 -12.79
N ALA A 233 2.76 -14.26 -13.19
CA ALA A 233 3.80 -14.64 -12.26
C ALA A 233 4.19 -13.45 -11.37
N ILE A 234 4.53 -12.30 -11.98
CA ILE A 234 5.00 -11.11 -11.26
C ILE A 234 3.91 -10.61 -10.30
N VAL A 235 2.66 -10.46 -10.75
CA VAL A 235 1.59 -9.91 -9.92
C VAL A 235 1.16 -10.89 -8.83
N THR A 236 1.16 -12.21 -9.11
CA THR A 236 0.96 -13.22 -8.06
C THR A 236 2.05 -13.11 -7.00
N LEU A 237 3.33 -13.05 -7.39
CA LEU A 237 4.46 -12.98 -6.46
C LEU A 237 4.45 -11.69 -5.65
N PHE A 238 4.03 -10.56 -6.24
CA PHE A 238 3.81 -9.32 -5.50
C PHE A 238 2.79 -9.50 -4.37
N ASN A 239 1.70 -10.22 -4.61
CA ASN A 239 0.67 -10.45 -3.59
C ASN A 239 1.12 -11.40 -2.47
N ILE A 240 1.89 -12.44 -2.80
CA ILE A 240 2.24 -13.51 -1.84
C ILE A 240 3.65 -13.35 -1.23
N GLY A 241 4.48 -12.47 -1.77
CA GLY A 241 5.78 -12.05 -1.25
C GLY A 241 6.96 -12.98 -1.60
N PHE A 242 8.18 -12.49 -1.32
CA PHE A 242 9.45 -13.15 -1.64
C PHE A 242 9.57 -14.60 -1.18
N ALA A 243 9.04 -14.93 0.01
CA ALA A 243 9.14 -16.27 0.59
C ALA A 243 8.45 -17.36 -0.25
N LYS A 244 7.56 -16.96 -1.19
CA LYS A 244 6.88 -17.85 -2.13
C LYS A 244 7.47 -17.79 -3.54
N SER A 245 8.50 -16.97 -3.76
CA SER A 245 9.19 -16.88 -5.04
C SER A 245 10.16 -18.05 -5.21
N ILE A 246 9.65 -19.10 -5.85
CA ILE A 246 10.38 -20.34 -6.14
C ILE A 246 10.40 -20.51 -7.67
N PRO A 247 11.52 -20.14 -8.34
CA PRO A 247 11.63 -20.21 -9.80
C PRO A 247 11.37 -21.61 -10.34
N ASN A 248 10.59 -21.70 -11.41
CA ASN A 248 10.28 -22.95 -12.11
C ASN A 248 9.76 -22.70 -13.53
N ALA A 249 9.72 -23.74 -14.36
CA ALA A 249 9.34 -23.62 -15.77
C ALA A 249 7.87 -23.24 -16.02
N ASN A 250 6.98 -23.47 -15.04
CA ASN A 250 5.54 -23.34 -15.22
C ASN A 250 4.93 -22.56 -14.03
N PRO A 251 5.23 -21.26 -13.88
CA PRO A 251 4.65 -20.44 -12.82
C PRO A 251 3.12 -20.53 -12.87
N GLN A 252 2.50 -20.64 -11.69
CA GLN A 252 1.05 -20.73 -11.56
C GLN A 252 0.50 -19.38 -11.13
N VAL A 253 -0.57 -18.94 -11.80
CA VAL A 253 -1.34 -17.76 -11.39
C VAL A 253 -2.08 -18.06 -10.08
N GLY A 254 -2.10 -17.09 -9.19
CA GLY A 254 -2.73 -17.22 -7.87
C GLY A 254 -2.75 -15.93 -7.08
N GLY A 255 -2.74 -16.07 -5.75
CA GLY A 255 -2.88 -14.98 -4.79
C GLY A 255 -4.25 -14.97 -4.10
N ALA A 256 -4.47 -13.99 -3.24
CA ALA A 256 -5.71 -13.87 -2.49
C ALA A 256 -6.93 -13.70 -3.42
N PRO A 257 -8.09 -14.29 -3.09
CA PRO A 257 -9.30 -14.10 -3.87
C PRO A 257 -9.82 -12.65 -3.74
N ILE A 258 -10.25 -12.07 -4.86
CA ILE A 258 -10.86 -10.74 -4.94
C ILE A 258 -12.22 -10.87 -5.59
N THR A 259 -13.24 -10.29 -4.96
CA THR A 259 -14.59 -10.25 -5.53
C THR A 259 -14.84 -8.88 -6.14
N ALA A 260 -15.16 -8.83 -7.44
CA ALA A 260 -15.52 -7.63 -8.17
C ALA A 260 -16.63 -7.93 -9.17
N GLY A 261 -17.65 -7.07 -9.28
CA GLY A 261 -18.75 -7.27 -10.24
C GLY A 261 -19.54 -8.57 -10.04
N GLY A 262 -19.56 -9.12 -8.81
CA GLY A 262 -20.20 -10.40 -8.51
C GLY A 262 -19.43 -11.63 -9.01
N MET A 263 -18.17 -11.47 -9.43
CA MET A 263 -17.24 -12.53 -9.81
C MET A 263 -16.03 -12.55 -8.88
N THR A 264 -15.43 -13.72 -8.70
CA THR A 264 -14.22 -13.91 -7.89
C THR A 264 -13.05 -14.22 -8.80
N TYR A 265 -11.96 -13.48 -8.61
CA TYR A 265 -10.71 -13.61 -9.35
C TYR A 265 -9.57 -13.94 -8.39
N ALA A 266 -8.55 -14.67 -8.85
CA ALA A 266 -7.28 -14.65 -8.15
C ALA A 266 -6.61 -13.28 -8.31
N PHE A 267 -5.81 -12.84 -7.33
CA PHE A 267 -5.13 -11.54 -7.39
C PHE A 267 -4.29 -11.37 -8.67
N GLY A 268 -3.43 -12.35 -8.96
CA GLY A 268 -2.59 -12.32 -10.16
C GLY A 268 -3.38 -12.43 -11.45
N GLU A 269 -4.51 -13.15 -11.44
CA GLU A 269 -5.40 -13.25 -12.59
C GLU A 269 -6.04 -11.89 -12.90
N LEU A 270 -6.55 -11.20 -11.87
CA LEU A 270 -7.16 -9.89 -12.03
C LEU A 270 -6.13 -8.86 -12.56
N GLY A 271 -4.92 -8.87 -12.01
CA GLY A 271 -3.83 -8.02 -12.52
C GLY A 271 -3.44 -8.34 -13.95
N ALA A 272 -3.30 -9.61 -14.30
CA ALA A 272 -3.00 -10.05 -15.66
C ALA A 272 -4.13 -9.71 -16.65
N ASN A 273 -5.39 -9.75 -16.21
CA ASN A 273 -6.53 -9.34 -17.02
C ASN A 273 -6.44 -7.84 -17.36
N PHE A 274 -6.08 -6.97 -16.41
CA PHE A 274 -5.76 -5.57 -16.72
C PHE A 274 -4.53 -5.45 -17.63
N TYR A 275 -3.47 -6.21 -17.37
CA TYR A 275 -2.31 -6.27 -18.24
C TYR A 275 -2.64 -6.85 -19.63
N ARG A 276 -3.82 -7.39 -19.91
CA ARG A 276 -4.18 -7.79 -21.29
C ARG A 276 -5.25 -6.91 -21.90
N SER A 277 -6.03 -6.22 -21.09
CA SER A 277 -7.14 -5.40 -21.55
C SER A 277 -6.70 -4.18 -22.36
N GLY A 278 -7.70 -3.55 -22.98
CA GLY A 278 -7.54 -2.27 -23.67
C GLY A 278 -7.53 -1.06 -22.72
N GLU A 279 -7.74 -1.26 -21.43
CA GLU A 279 -7.82 -0.17 -20.46
C GLU A 279 -6.47 0.52 -20.28
N LEU A 280 -6.49 1.86 -20.31
CA LEU A 280 -5.33 2.74 -20.11
C LEU A 280 -4.14 2.50 -21.06
N LEU A 281 -4.33 1.83 -22.21
CA LEU A 281 -3.24 1.55 -23.16
C LEU A 281 -2.58 2.81 -23.74
N ASP A 282 -3.32 3.91 -23.81
CA ASP A 282 -2.84 5.23 -24.24
C ASP A 282 -1.92 5.90 -23.23
N ILE A 283 -2.03 5.51 -21.96
CA ILE A 283 -1.25 6.05 -20.84
C ILE A 283 -0.12 5.11 -20.44
N PHE A 284 -0.43 3.82 -20.31
CA PHE A 284 0.50 2.75 -19.99
C PHE A 284 0.48 1.74 -21.14
N PRO A 285 1.46 1.76 -22.06
CA PRO A 285 1.54 0.76 -23.12
C PRO A 285 2.00 -0.60 -22.58
N ARG A 286 1.85 -1.64 -23.41
CA ARG A 286 2.43 -2.97 -23.16
C ARG A 286 3.96 -2.91 -23.20
#